data_AF-A0A1F3X7R2-F1
#
_entry.id   AF-A0A1F3X7R2-F1
#
_cell.length_a   1.000
_cell.length_b   1.000
_cell.length_c   1.000
_cell.angle_alpha   90.00
_cell.angle_beta   90.00
_cell.angle_gamma   90.00
#
_symmetry.space_group_name_H-M   'P 1'
#
loop_
_entity.id
_entity.type
_entity.pdbx_description
1 polymer ?
#
loop_
_entity_poly.entity_id
_entity_poly.type
_entity_poly.pdbx_seq_one_letter_code
_entity_poly.pdbx_strand_id
1 'polypeptide(L)'
;MVADFAAVLRIFVIALLFVLSACGGNGGFAPAVNPENAGYGLPAPLFNDAGTFFDVTGWNPFETVPVIYRDYGWLYLTEGHWENEITPKPWSAWWYPLRDKSLFHSKTTDLSPLQKYDSFVRAVYHTESEATKFEEEKIFNAKAQQWEGHCHAWAIASILIPEPKETITKAEISFNVVDQKALIIKSYEEFSANYYGQRYRPSSATAWSNIQPHFFHQFVMKELIEKGRPFVMNKVPGLEVWNVPVWKAVIDVKRDQNKPSVFHVATALVTTAALNEPIEAETLIGTNEVNVYTYDLFTVLDPKGGDLVIAGNWTEISKDLHPSILIKIDKQEIPHRSRNAEIKNAILRELLIGFK
;
A
#
# COMPACT_ATOMS: atom_id res chain seq x y z
N MET A 1 12.02 -20.58 20.68
CA MET A 1 12.32 -19.41 21.53
C MET A 1 11.78 -18.19 20.82
N VAL A 2 10.47 -17.97 20.90
CA VAL A 2 9.79 -16.83 20.28
C VAL A 2 9.53 -15.86 21.42
N ALA A 3 10.47 -14.94 21.63
CA ALA A 3 10.21 -13.79 22.48
C ALA A 3 9.05 -13.00 21.85
N ASP A 4 8.11 -12.59 22.70
CA ASP A 4 6.91 -11.84 22.35
C ASP A 4 7.26 -10.60 21.52
N PHE A 5 7.14 -10.73 20.19
CA PHE A 5 7.46 -9.68 19.22
C PHE A 5 6.57 -8.44 19.45
N ALA A 6 5.37 -8.63 20.02
CA ALA A 6 4.49 -7.54 20.44
C ALA A 6 5.06 -6.78 21.64
N ALA A 7 5.73 -7.45 22.58
CA ALA A 7 6.42 -6.80 23.69
C ALA A 7 7.63 -5.98 23.21
N VAL A 8 8.39 -6.49 22.22
CA VAL A 8 9.52 -5.74 21.62
C VAL A 8 9.02 -4.53 20.82
N LEU A 9 7.92 -4.66 20.08
CA LEU A 9 7.28 -3.54 19.37
C LEU A 9 6.72 -2.51 20.34
N ARG A 10 6.09 -2.93 21.44
CA ARG A 10 5.63 -2.05 22.54
C ARG A 10 6.80 -1.31 23.18
N ILE A 11 7.92 -1.98 23.44
CA ILE A 11 9.12 -1.34 23.99
C ILE A 11 9.70 -0.33 23.00
N PHE A 12 9.74 -0.63 21.70
CA PHE A 12 10.22 0.31 20.68
C PHE A 12 9.30 1.54 20.51
N VAL A 13 7.98 1.33 20.48
CA VAL A 13 6.99 2.43 20.37
C VAL A 13 6.95 3.27 21.64
N ILE A 14 7.03 2.66 22.83
CA ILE A 14 7.12 3.38 24.12
C ILE A 14 8.45 4.11 24.25
N ALA A 15 9.57 3.52 23.80
CA ALA A 15 10.89 4.16 23.83
C ALA A 15 10.96 5.39 22.90
N LEU A 16 10.32 5.35 21.73
CA LEU A 16 10.19 6.54 20.86
C LEU A 16 9.40 7.66 21.56
N LEU A 17 8.30 7.30 22.24
CA LEU A 17 7.46 8.26 22.96
C LEU A 17 8.15 8.88 24.19
N PHE A 18 9.13 8.20 24.81
CA PHE A 18 9.86 8.73 25.97
C PHE A 18 11.00 9.70 25.63
N VAL A 19 11.48 9.73 24.39
CA VAL A 19 12.54 10.68 23.95
C VAL A 19 11.98 12.08 23.67
N LEU A 20 10.65 12.24 23.60
CA LEU A 20 9.98 13.46 23.13
C LEU A 20 9.69 14.55 24.19
N SER A 21 10.29 14.49 25.40
CA SER A 21 10.08 15.52 26.44
C SER A 21 11.20 16.58 26.55
N ALA A 22 12.15 16.65 25.62
CA ALA A 22 13.22 17.63 25.69
C ALA A 22 13.67 18.10 24.30
N CYS A 23 13.19 19.27 23.87
CA CYS A 23 13.96 20.36 23.23
C CYS A 23 13.02 21.36 22.54
N GLY A 24 13.11 22.63 22.94
CA GLY A 24 12.47 23.76 22.27
C GLY A 24 13.52 24.74 21.71
N GLY A 25 13.11 25.58 20.76
CA GLY A 25 13.83 26.84 20.43
C GLY A 25 13.86 27.29 18.96
N ASN A 26 13.01 28.29 18.65
CA ASN A 26 13.14 29.51 17.80
C ASN A 26 13.82 29.54 16.40
N GLY A 27 13.02 29.89 15.37
CA GLY A 27 12.99 31.24 14.74
C GLY A 27 13.81 31.54 13.47
N GLY A 28 13.16 31.97 12.36
CA GLY A 28 13.79 32.80 11.31
C GLY A 28 13.19 32.79 9.88
N PHE A 29 12.42 33.83 9.55
CA PHE A 29 12.09 34.49 8.25
C PHE A 29 12.06 33.72 6.89
N ALA A 30 10.95 33.92 6.16
CA ALA A 30 10.77 33.60 4.73
C ALA A 30 10.57 34.87 3.85
N PRO A 31 10.94 34.87 2.55
CA PRO A 31 10.43 35.83 1.57
C PRO A 31 9.28 35.26 0.72
N ALA A 32 8.46 36.18 0.20
CA ALA A 32 7.15 35.98 -0.41
C ALA A 32 7.14 35.23 -1.77
N VAL A 33 6.03 34.53 -2.06
CA VAL A 33 5.74 33.88 -3.35
C VAL A 33 4.51 34.50 -4.04
N ASN A 34 4.65 34.68 -5.35
CA ASN A 34 3.77 35.31 -6.34
C ASN A 34 2.49 34.48 -6.62
N PRO A 35 1.28 35.08 -6.78
CA PRO A 35 0.03 34.34 -6.87
C PRO A 35 -0.44 34.16 -8.33
N GLU A 36 0.18 33.27 -9.08
CA GLU A 36 -0.38 32.80 -10.36
C GLU A 36 -0.10 31.32 -10.53
N ASN A 37 -1.01 30.45 -10.05
CA ASN A 37 -1.28 29.09 -10.53
C ASN A 37 -2.39 28.44 -9.68
N ALA A 38 -3.63 28.79 -9.97
CA ALA A 38 -4.82 28.16 -9.41
C ALA A 38 -5.13 26.85 -10.16
N GLY A 39 -4.69 25.72 -9.58
CA GLY A 39 -5.06 24.38 -10.03
C GLY A 39 -4.81 23.38 -8.91
N TYR A 40 -5.86 23.03 -8.15
CA TYR A 40 -5.86 22.07 -7.04
C TYR A 40 -4.90 22.36 -5.86
N GLY A 41 -4.68 23.64 -5.56
CA GLY A 41 -4.07 24.03 -4.29
C GLY A 41 -5.13 24.12 -3.20
N LEU A 42 -5.18 23.16 -2.28
CA LEU A 42 -5.61 23.52 -0.92
C LEU A 42 -4.64 24.61 -0.44
N PRO A 43 -5.11 25.68 0.22
CA PRO A 43 -4.20 26.67 0.76
C PRO A 43 -3.19 26.02 1.72
N ALA A 44 -1.98 26.55 1.71
CA ALA A 44 -0.91 26.26 2.68
C ALA A 44 -1.45 26.35 4.13
N PRO A 45 -0.77 25.74 5.12
CA PRO A 45 -1.39 25.23 6.34
C PRO A 45 -2.22 26.29 7.09
N LEU A 46 -3.32 25.84 7.70
CA LEU A 46 -4.25 26.61 8.55
C LEU A 46 -3.60 27.20 9.83
N PHE A 47 -2.28 27.15 9.94
CA PHE A 47 -1.49 27.59 11.09
C PHE A 47 -0.28 28.38 10.60
N ASN A 48 -0.01 29.51 11.24
CA ASN A 48 1.32 30.13 11.19
C ASN A 48 2.31 29.35 12.10
N ASP A 49 3.60 29.64 12.01
CA ASP A 49 4.65 29.03 12.84
C ASP A 49 4.44 29.20 14.36
N ALA A 50 3.47 30.02 14.77
CA ALA A 50 3.06 30.24 16.14
C ALA A 50 1.83 29.40 16.58
N GLY A 51 1.27 28.55 15.71
CA GLY A 51 0.13 27.69 16.05
C GLY A 51 -1.19 28.42 16.28
N THR A 52 -1.32 29.67 15.79
CA THR A 52 -2.57 30.43 15.85
C THR A 52 -3.40 30.22 14.58
N PHE A 53 -4.70 30.00 14.77
CA PHE A 53 -5.69 29.82 13.71
C PHE A 53 -5.74 31.06 12.80
N PHE A 54 -5.76 30.85 11.47
CA PHE A 54 -6.32 31.88 10.58
C PHE A 54 -7.82 32.04 10.90
N ASP A 55 -8.30 33.28 10.87
CA ASP A 55 -9.72 33.59 10.95
C ASP A 55 -10.47 32.80 9.86
N VAL A 56 -11.27 31.81 10.29
CA VAL A 56 -12.04 30.88 9.44
C VAL A 56 -13.44 31.39 9.14
N THR A 57 -13.73 32.68 9.40
CA THR A 57 -14.99 33.28 8.99
C THR A 57 -15.10 33.32 7.46
N GLY A 58 -15.79 32.32 6.90
CA GLY A 58 -16.03 32.18 5.45
C GLY A 58 -15.41 30.96 4.78
N TRP A 59 -14.65 30.12 5.50
CA TRP A 59 -14.19 28.84 4.94
C TRP A 59 -15.31 27.80 4.98
N ASN A 60 -15.69 27.30 3.80
CA ASN A 60 -16.68 26.26 3.63
C ASN A 60 -15.97 24.90 3.37
N PRO A 61 -15.84 23.99 4.37
CA PRO A 61 -15.26 22.66 4.15
C PRO A 61 -16.06 21.79 3.15
N PHE A 62 -17.23 22.25 2.71
CA PHE A 62 -18.18 21.49 1.91
C PHE A 62 -18.07 21.74 0.39
N GLU A 63 -17.17 22.59 -0.11
CA GLU A 63 -17.08 22.87 -1.56
C GLU A 63 -16.40 21.75 -2.36
N THR A 64 -15.52 20.96 -1.74
CA THR A 64 -15.11 19.64 -2.25
C THR A 64 -14.82 18.72 -1.08
N VAL A 65 -15.80 17.89 -0.67
CA VAL A 65 -15.57 16.89 0.38
C VAL A 65 -14.57 15.86 -0.16
N PRO A 66 -13.38 15.71 0.45
CA PRO A 66 -12.43 14.66 0.09
C PRO A 66 -13.13 13.29 0.02
N VAL A 67 -12.77 12.48 -0.99
CA VAL A 67 -13.39 11.16 -1.23
C VAL A 67 -13.44 10.30 0.03
N ILE A 68 -12.43 10.41 0.90
CA ILE A 68 -12.38 9.65 2.15
C ILE A 68 -13.48 10.04 3.15
N TYR A 69 -13.82 11.31 3.28
CA TYR A 69 -14.92 11.75 4.14
C TYR A 69 -16.28 11.41 3.54
N ARG A 70 -16.40 11.39 2.21
CA ARG A 70 -17.59 10.86 1.55
C ARG A 70 -17.78 9.37 1.84
N ASP A 71 -16.70 8.60 1.84
CA ASP A 71 -16.75 7.15 1.98
C ASP A 71 -16.84 6.68 3.44
N TYR A 72 -16.27 7.43 4.39
CA TYR A 72 -16.17 7.03 5.80
C TYR A 72 -16.78 8.01 6.80
N GLY A 73 -17.33 9.14 6.35
CA GLY A 73 -17.86 10.19 7.21
C GLY A 73 -16.77 11.02 7.90
N TRP A 74 -17.15 11.79 8.90
CA TRP A 74 -16.23 12.59 9.70
C TRP A 74 -15.36 11.71 10.61
N LEU A 75 -14.12 12.16 10.85
CA LEU A 75 -13.19 11.50 11.76
C LEU A 75 -13.26 12.15 13.14
N TYR A 76 -13.59 11.36 14.15
CA TYR A 76 -13.53 11.75 15.55
C TYR A 76 -12.46 10.94 16.27
N LEU A 77 -11.76 11.55 17.23
CA LEU A 77 -10.72 10.88 18.00
C LEU A 77 -11.13 10.62 19.44
N THR A 78 -10.58 9.53 19.97
CA THR A 78 -10.47 9.24 21.38
C THR A 78 -9.03 8.82 21.65
N GLU A 79 -8.56 8.97 22.88
CA GLU A 79 -7.29 8.34 23.27
C GLU A 79 -7.47 6.82 23.34
N GLY A 80 -6.42 6.07 23.01
CA GLY A 80 -6.49 4.62 23.08
C GLY A 80 -5.40 3.88 22.33
N HIS A 81 -5.57 2.56 22.33
CA HIS A 81 -4.73 1.60 21.64
C HIS A 81 -5.62 0.67 20.82
N TRP A 82 -5.31 0.50 19.54
CA TRP A 82 -6.00 -0.41 18.63
C TRP A 82 -5.01 -1.33 17.95
N GLU A 83 -5.36 -2.60 17.85
CA GLU A 83 -4.59 -3.59 17.11
C GLU A 83 -5.57 -4.48 16.34
N ASN A 84 -5.22 -4.79 15.09
CA ASN A 84 -5.89 -5.85 14.37
C ASN A 84 -4.91 -6.58 13.44
N GLU A 85 -5.11 -7.88 13.29
CA GLU A 85 -4.32 -8.78 12.47
C GLU A 85 -5.27 -9.64 11.61
N ILE A 86 -5.07 -9.58 10.29
CA ILE A 86 -5.92 -10.30 9.33
C ILE A 86 -5.34 -11.70 9.06
N THR A 87 -6.23 -12.68 8.96
CA THR A 87 -5.92 -14.04 8.50
C THR A 87 -6.87 -14.47 7.37
N PRO A 88 -6.39 -15.17 6.33
CA PRO A 88 -4.98 -15.54 6.09
C PRO A 88 -4.11 -14.32 5.73
N LYS A 89 -2.80 -14.45 5.95
CA LYS A 89 -1.82 -13.41 5.62
C LYS A 89 -1.58 -13.40 4.10
N PRO A 90 -1.42 -12.22 3.48
CA PRO A 90 -1.00 -12.12 2.09
C PRO A 90 0.36 -12.80 1.88
N TRP A 91 0.49 -13.55 0.79
CA TRP A 91 1.70 -14.31 0.48
C TRP A 91 2.81 -13.49 -0.17
N SER A 92 4.05 -13.84 0.14
CA SER A 92 5.26 -13.26 -0.46
C SER A 92 5.47 -13.81 -1.87
N ALA A 93 6.00 -12.96 -2.76
CA ALA A 93 6.47 -13.37 -4.07
C ALA A 93 7.53 -12.43 -4.61
N TRP A 94 8.22 -12.89 -5.65
CA TRP A 94 8.95 -12.02 -6.55
C TRP A 94 7.95 -11.11 -7.27
N TRP A 95 8.25 -9.82 -7.37
CA TRP A 95 7.36 -8.88 -8.06
C TRP A 95 7.58 -8.87 -9.59
N TYR A 96 8.49 -9.70 -10.09
CA TYR A 96 8.84 -9.85 -11.50
C TYR A 96 9.15 -8.49 -12.16
N PRO A 97 10.35 -7.92 -11.94
CA PRO A 97 10.75 -6.67 -12.58
C PRO A 97 10.61 -6.74 -14.11
N LEU A 98 10.25 -5.63 -14.76
CA LEU A 98 10.08 -5.56 -16.22
C LEU A 98 11.36 -5.87 -17.01
N ARG A 99 12.52 -5.73 -16.36
CA ARG A 99 13.84 -6.07 -16.92
C ARG A 99 14.28 -7.50 -16.60
N ASP A 100 13.50 -8.27 -15.84
CA ASP A 100 13.75 -9.68 -15.59
C ASP A 100 13.12 -10.52 -16.70
N LYS A 101 13.81 -11.61 -17.06
CA LYS A 101 13.36 -12.56 -18.07
C LYS A 101 12.70 -13.81 -17.48
N SER A 102 12.70 -13.97 -16.15
CA SER A 102 12.25 -15.18 -15.46
C SER A 102 10.83 -15.64 -15.80
N LEU A 103 9.94 -14.73 -16.24
CA LEU A 103 8.58 -15.08 -16.68
C LEU A 103 8.54 -15.88 -17.99
N PHE A 104 9.44 -15.59 -18.94
CA PHE A 104 9.39 -16.12 -20.32
C PHE A 104 10.67 -16.83 -20.76
N HIS A 105 11.74 -16.72 -19.98
CA HIS A 105 13.01 -17.39 -20.20
C HIS A 105 13.44 -18.12 -18.94
N SER A 106 13.60 -19.43 -19.04
CA SER A 106 14.13 -20.22 -17.92
C SER A 106 15.63 -20.06 -17.80
N LYS A 107 16.11 -19.94 -16.56
CA LYS A 107 17.54 -20.03 -16.23
C LYS A 107 18.00 -21.47 -16.00
N THR A 108 17.08 -22.43 -16.05
CA THR A 108 17.32 -23.86 -15.80
C THR A 108 16.89 -24.70 -16.99
N THR A 109 16.97 -26.02 -16.88
CA THR A 109 16.44 -26.94 -17.90
C THR A 109 14.91 -27.06 -17.87
N ASP A 110 14.24 -26.53 -16.85
CA ASP A 110 12.78 -26.49 -16.80
C ASP A 110 12.23 -25.35 -17.68
N LEU A 111 10.96 -25.40 -18.06
CA LEU A 111 10.29 -24.30 -18.77
C LEU A 111 10.01 -23.13 -17.82
N SER A 112 9.97 -21.90 -18.35
CA SER A 112 9.51 -20.72 -17.59
C SER A 112 7.98 -20.76 -17.37
N PRO A 113 7.42 -19.97 -16.43
CA PRO A 113 5.98 -19.97 -16.17
C PRO A 113 5.12 -19.75 -17.43
N LEU A 114 5.51 -18.83 -18.31
CA LEU A 114 4.76 -18.56 -19.55
C LEU A 114 4.97 -19.64 -20.61
N GLN A 115 6.15 -20.27 -20.69
CA GLN A 115 6.36 -21.42 -21.59
C GLN A 115 5.52 -22.63 -21.16
N LYS A 116 5.36 -22.84 -19.84
CA LYS A 116 4.46 -23.85 -19.29
C LYS A 116 3.00 -23.53 -19.60
N TYR A 117 2.59 -22.26 -19.48
CA TYR A 117 1.25 -21.82 -19.87
C TYR A 117 0.97 -22.08 -21.36
N ASP A 118 1.86 -21.67 -22.27
CA ASP A 118 1.68 -21.90 -23.71
C ASP A 118 1.59 -23.39 -24.05
N SER A 119 2.43 -24.21 -23.40
CA SER A 119 2.40 -25.67 -23.55
C SER A 119 1.07 -26.27 -23.07
N PHE A 120 0.54 -25.76 -21.96
CA PHE A 120 -0.74 -26.21 -21.41
C PHE A 120 -1.90 -25.84 -22.33
N VAL A 121 -1.91 -24.61 -22.86
CA VAL A 121 -2.95 -24.17 -23.80
C VAL A 121 -2.97 -25.06 -25.05
N ARG A 122 -1.80 -25.35 -25.61
CA ARG A 122 -1.66 -26.26 -26.76
C ARG A 122 -2.15 -27.66 -26.44
N ALA A 123 -1.77 -28.20 -25.28
CA ALA A 123 -2.12 -29.57 -24.88
C ALA A 123 -3.62 -29.76 -24.62
N VAL A 124 -4.28 -28.77 -23.98
CA VAL A 124 -5.68 -28.91 -23.52
C VAL A 124 -6.69 -28.38 -24.52
N TYR A 125 -6.40 -27.24 -25.17
CA TYR A 125 -7.37 -26.57 -26.05
C TYR A 125 -7.02 -26.73 -27.55
N HIS A 126 -5.91 -27.42 -27.86
CA HIS A 126 -5.46 -27.63 -29.24
C HIS A 126 -5.30 -26.32 -30.04
N THR A 127 -4.95 -25.24 -29.35
CA THR A 127 -4.66 -23.93 -29.95
C THR A 127 -3.28 -23.46 -29.52
N GLU A 128 -2.64 -22.69 -30.39
CA GLU A 128 -1.42 -21.98 -30.04
C GLU A 128 -1.73 -20.81 -29.10
N SER A 129 -0.84 -20.57 -28.14
CA SER A 129 -0.77 -19.37 -27.30
C SER A 129 0.62 -18.78 -27.48
N GLU A 130 0.71 -17.47 -27.68
CA GLU A 130 1.98 -16.76 -27.82
C GLU A 130 2.33 -15.94 -26.56
N ALA A 131 1.90 -16.37 -25.36
CA ALA A 131 2.09 -15.59 -24.13
C ALA A 131 3.56 -15.34 -23.82
N THR A 132 4.43 -16.34 -23.99
CA THR A 132 5.88 -16.20 -23.83
C THR A 132 6.45 -15.12 -24.75
N LYS A 133 6.12 -15.19 -26.04
CA LYS A 133 6.61 -14.27 -27.07
C LYS A 133 6.05 -12.86 -26.88
N PHE A 134 4.77 -12.74 -26.52
CA PHE A 134 4.15 -11.44 -26.22
C PHE A 134 4.87 -10.76 -25.05
N GLU A 135 5.18 -11.51 -23.99
CA GLU A 135 5.90 -10.97 -22.84
C GLU A 135 7.28 -10.44 -23.26
N GLU A 136 8.04 -11.24 -24.00
CA GLU A 136 9.37 -10.89 -24.48
C GLU A 136 9.37 -9.67 -25.42
N GLU A 137 8.40 -9.59 -26.34
CA GLU A 137 8.39 -8.56 -27.38
C GLU A 137 7.67 -7.26 -26.98
N LYS A 138 6.69 -7.33 -26.07
CA LYS A 138 5.77 -6.21 -25.78
C LYS A 138 5.87 -5.66 -24.36
N ILE A 139 6.22 -6.49 -23.39
CA ILE A 139 6.21 -6.11 -21.96
C ILE A 139 7.64 -5.95 -21.43
N PHE A 140 8.54 -6.87 -21.78
CA PHE A 140 9.92 -6.84 -21.34
C PHE A 140 10.62 -5.53 -21.76
N ASN A 141 11.35 -4.95 -20.81
CA ASN A 141 12.11 -3.73 -21.06
C ASN A 141 13.45 -3.78 -20.33
N ALA A 142 14.52 -4.08 -21.07
CA ALA A 142 15.88 -4.11 -20.54
C ALA A 142 16.37 -2.77 -19.95
N LYS A 143 15.73 -1.65 -20.29
CA LYS A 143 16.04 -0.30 -19.79
C LYS A 143 15.15 0.14 -18.62
N ALA A 144 14.19 -0.69 -18.20
CA ALA A 144 13.35 -0.40 -17.04
C ALA A 144 14.20 -0.25 -15.77
N GLN A 145 13.77 0.63 -14.87
CA GLN A 145 14.39 0.75 -13.56
C GLN A 145 14.21 -0.54 -12.75
N GLN A 146 15.10 -0.80 -11.79
CA GLN A 146 15.10 -2.06 -11.04
C GLN A 146 13.81 -2.30 -10.24
N TRP A 147 13.16 -1.23 -9.81
CA TRP A 147 11.90 -1.27 -9.06
C TRP A 147 10.65 -1.39 -9.95
N GLU A 148 10.77 -1.16 -11.26
CA GLU A 148 9.63 -1.27 -12.18
C GLU A 148 9.27 -2.75 -12.39
N GLY A 149 8.03 -3.11 -12.11
CA GLY A 149 7.54 -4.49 -12.24
C GLY A 149 6.07 -4.61 -11.85
N HIS A 150 5.70 -5.77 -11.33
CA HIS A 150 4.32 -6.15 -11.04
C HIS A 150 4.00 -6.13 -9.53
N CYS A 151 4.64 -5.25 -8.76
CA CYS A 151 4.41 -5.16 -7.31
C CYS A 151 2.95 -4.81 -6.97
N HIS A 152 2.28 -4.00 -7.79
CA HIS A 152 0.85 -3.69 -7.64
C HIS A 152 -0.02 -4.94 -7.85
N ALA A 153 0.27 -5.71 -8.90
CA ALA A 153 -0.47 -6.92 -9.21
C ALA A 153 -0.29 -7.99 -8.13
N TRP A 154 0.95 -8.18 -7.67
CA TRP A 154 1.28 -9.07 -6.56
C TRP A 154 0.59 -8.69 -5.25
N ALA A 155 0.66 -7.42 -4.85
CA ALA A 155 0.05 -6.99 -3.59
C ALA A 155 -1.46 -7.24 -3.57
N ILE A 156 -2.14 -7.09 -4.70
CA ILE A 156 -3.57 -7.36 -4.83
C ILE A 156 -3.86 -8.87 -4.87
N ALA A 157 -3.16 -9.59 -5.74
CA ALA A 157 -3.30 -11.04 -5.88
C ALA A 157 -3.06 -11.76 -4.55
N SER A 158 -2.07 -11.32 -3.78
CA SER A 158 -1.73 -11.92 -2.49
C SER A 158 -2.80 -11.75 -1.41
N ILE A 159 -3.61 -10.70 -1.51
CA ILE A 159 -4.77 -10.48 -0.64
C ILE A 159 -5.95 -11.36 -1.07
N LEU A 160 -6.21 -11.45 -2.38
CA LEU A 160 -7.47 -12.02 -2.90
C LEU A 160 -7.41 -13.52 -3.16
N ILE A 161 -6.24 -14.03 -3.52
CA ILE A 161 -6.07 -15.43 -3.94
C ILE A 161 -5.33 -16.19 -2.85
N PRO A 162 -5.85 -17.35 -2.39
CA PRO A 162 -5.12 -18.21 -1.48
C PRO A 162 -3.73 -18.56 -2.02
N GLU A 163 -2.74 -18.62 -1.14
CA GLU A 163 -1.38 -18.97 -1.54
C GLU A 163 -1.32 -20.38 -2.14
N PRO A 164 -0.73 -20.57 -3.33
CA PRO A 164 -0.39 -21.90 -3.83
C PRO A 164 0.62 -22.57 -2.89
N LYS A 165 0.35 -23.82 -2.47
CA LYS A 165 1.18 -24.53 -1.47
C LYS A 165 1.93 -25.73 -2.00
N GLU A 166 1.57 -26.20 -3.18
CA GLU A 166 2.04 -27.46 -3.73
C GLU A 166 2.07 -27.39 -5.25
N THR A 167 3.02 -28.12 -5.84
CA THR A 167 3.12 -28.28 -7.28
C THR A 167 1.86 -28.96 -7.81
N ILE A 168 1.33 -28.44 -8.91
CA ILE A 168 0.20 -29.07 -9.61
C ILE A 168 0.70 -29.61 -10.96
N THR A 169 0.18 -30.77 -11.37
CA THR A 169 0.45 -31.32 -12.71
C THR A 169 -0.85 -31.37 -13.50
N LYS A 170 -0.86 -30.75 -14.67
CA LYS A 170 -1.99 -30.70 -15.59
C LYS A 170 -1.52 -30.93 -17.02
N ALA A 171 -2.15 -31.86 -17.72
CA ALA A 171 -1.73 -32.27 -19.08
C ALA A 171 -0.22 -32.57 -19.17
N GLU A 172 0.28 -33.36 -18.21
CA GLU A 172 1.71 -33.74 -18.08
C GLU A 172 2.70 -32.58 -17.85
N ILE A 173 2.19 -31.36 -17.62
CA ILE A 173 3.00 -30.18 -17.32
C ILE A 173 2.90 -29.88 -15.83
N SER A 174 4.04 -29.78 -15.17
CA SER A 174 4.14 -29.48 -13.75
C SER A 174 4.38 -27.99 -13.51
N PHE A 175 3.47 -27.36 -12.77
CA PHE A 175 3.55 -25.97 -12.33
C PHE A 175 3.88 -25.95 -10.84
N ASN A 176 5.11 -25.56 -10.50
CA ASN A 176 5.51 -25.40 -9.10
C ASN A 176 4.81 -24.17 -8.47
N VAL A 177 5.05 -23.93 -7.17
CA VAL A 177 4.45 -22.79 -6.46
C VAL A 177 4.83 -21.45 -7.09
N VAL A 178 6.06 -21.32 -7.60
CA VAL A 178 6.54 -20.09 -8.27
C VAL A 178 5.80 -19.84 -9.57
N ASP A 179 5.63 -20.88 -10.40
CA ASP A 179 4.89 -20.81 -11.66
C ASP A 179 3.45 -20.36 -11.42
N GLN A 180 2.81 -20.97 -10.42
CA GLN A 180 1.44 -20.63 -10.04
C GLN A 180 1.34 -19.18 -9.57
N LYS A 181 2.21 -18.73 -8.66
CA LYS A 181 2.26 -17.33 -8.21
C LYS A 181 2.51 -16.37 -9.38
N ALA A 182 3.43 -16.69 -10.29
CA ALA A 182 3.71 -15.88 -11.47
C ALA A 182 2.46 -15.68 -12.35
N LEU A 183 1.75 -16.77 -12.66
CA LEU A 183 0.55 -16.73 -13.50
C LEU A 183 -0.60 -15.97 -12.82
N ILE A 184 -0.77 -16.15 -11.50
CA ILE A 184 -1.75 -15.37 -10.72
C ILE A 184 -1.39 -13.88 -10.80
N ILE A 185 -0.15 -13.50 -10.55
CA ILE A 185 0.30 -12.10 -10.62
C ILE A 185 0.02 -11.51 -12.00
N LYS A 186 0.35 -12.23 -13.07
CA LYS A 186 0.09 -11.79 -14.44
C LYS A 186 -1.40 -11.54 -14.71
N SER A 187 -2.31 -12.29 -14.10
CA SER A 187 -3.74 -12.04 -14.26
C SER A 187 -4.22 -10.73 -13.61
N TYR A 188 -3.47 -10.17 -12.65
CA TYR A 188 -3.82 -8.97 -11.87
C TYR A 188 -3.06 -7.71 -12.31
N GLU A 189 -2.46 -7.67 -13.51
CA GLU A 189 -1.68 -6.51 -13.96
C GLU A 189 -2.50 -5.25 -14.23
N GLU A 190 -3.77 -5.44 -14.61
CA GLU A 190 -4.77 -4.40 -14.75
C GLU A 190 -5.96 -4.76 -13.86
N PHE A 191 -6.38 -3.84 -13.00
CA PHE A 191 -7.53 -4.03 -12.12
C PHE A 191 -8.25 -2.73 -11.84
N SER A 192 -9.50 -2.82 -11.36
CA SER A 192 -10.30 -1.67 -10.93
C SER A 192 -10.44 -1.65 -9.41
N ALA A 193 -9.84 -0.67 -8.75
CA ALA A 193 -9.90 -0.47 -7.31
C ALA A 193 -10.02 1.02 -6.95
N ASN A 194 -10.37 1.30 -5.70
CA ASN A 194 -10.46 2.66 -5.17
C ASN A 194 -9.10 3.10 -4.60
N TYR A 195 -8.60 4.24 -5.08
CA TYR A 195 -7.32 4.82 -4.68
C TYR A 195 -7.54 6.04 -3.79
N TYR A 196 -6.73 6.17 -2.74
CA TYR A 196 -6.70 7.31 -1.83
C TYR A 196 -5.28 7.85 -1.78
N GLY A 197 -5.15 9.17 -1.86
CA GLY A 197 -3.86 9.83 -2.03
C GLY A 197 -3.48 10.02 -3.51
N GLN A 198 -2.25 10.43 -3.75
CA GLN A 198 -1.76 10.84 -5.06
C GLN A 198 -0.35 10.32 -5.31
N ARG A 199 -0.06 10.04 -6.59
CA ARG A 199 1.29 9.68 -7.00
C ARG A 199 2.19 10.91 -6.95
N TYR A 200 3.41 10.73 -6.47
CA TYR A 200 4.45 11.75 -6.54
C TYR A 200 4.62 12.27 -7.98
N ARG A 201 4.66 13.59 -8.13
CA ARG A 201 4.95 14.28 -9.40
C ARG A 201 6.14 15.23 -9.21
N PRO A 202 7.25 15.04 -9.94
CA PRO A 202 8.45 15.88 -9.79
C PRO A 202 8.23 17.37 -10.04
N SER A 203 7.19 17.74 -10.79
CA SER A 203 6.86 19.13 -11.12
C SER A 203 5.93 19.81 -10.11
N SER A 204 5.34 19.07 -9.17
CA SER A 204 4.57 19.66 -8.07
C SER A 204 5.54 19.97 -6.94
N ALA A 205 5.60 21.24 -6.50
CA ALA A 205 6.49 21.73 -5.45
C ALA A 205 6.30 21.06 -4.07
N THR A 206 5.38 20.10 -3.94
CA THR A 206 5.01 19.46 -2.67
C THR A 206 4.87 17.93 -2.82
N ALA A 207 6.01 17.22 -2.81
CA ALA A 207 6.08 15.79 -2.50
C ALA A 207 5.25 15.41 -1.25
N TRP A 208 5.15 16.37 -0.33
CA TRP A 208 4.51 16.37 0.99
C TRP A 208 2.98 16.33 0.97
N SER A 209 2.33 16.33 -0.21
CA SER A 209 0.87 16.38 -0.34
C SER A 209 0.23 15.07 -0.82
N ASN A 210 1.00 13.99 -0.95
CA ASN A 210 0.51 12.73 -1.53
C ASN A 210 -0.68 12.15 -0.75
N ILE A 211 -0.58 12.07 0.59
CA ILE A 211 -1.71 11.75 1.47
C ILE A 211 -1.55 12.49 2.80
N GLN A 212 -2.63 13.12 3.26
CA GLN A 212 -2.63 13.82 4.55
C GLN A 212 -2.76 12.80 5.70
N PRO A 213 -2.10 13.01 6.85
CA PRO A 213 -2.06 12.02 7.95
C PRO A 213 -3.43 11.68 8.51
N HIS A 214 -4.35 12.65 8.59
CA HIS A 214 -5.70 12.38 9.07
C HIS A 214 -6.51 11.51 8.10
N PHE A 215 -6.26 11.62 6.79
CA PHE A 215 -6.83 10.69 5.81
C PHE A 215 -6.20 9.29 5.92
N PHE A 216 -4.88 9.22 6.08
CA PHE A 216 -4.20 7.95 6.35
C PHE A 216 -4.75 7.27 7.59
N HIS A 217 -4.84 8.00 8.71
CA HIS A 217 -5.37 7.50 9.98
C HIS A 217 -6.79 6.98 9.82
N GLN A 218 -7.68 7.78 9.23
CA GLN A 218 -9.06 7.37 9.00
C GLN A 218 -9.13 6.10 8.14
N PHE A 219 -8.33 6.01 7.09
CA PHE A 219 -8.32 4.85 6.22
C PHE A 219 -7.89 3.58 6.96
N VAL A 220 -6.79 3.62 7.72
CA VAL A 220 -6.29 2.45 8.46
C VAL A 220 -7.27 2.03 9.54
N MET A 221 -7.82 2.99 10.31
CA MET A 221 -8.85 2.71 11.31
C MET A 221 -10.07 2.05 10.67
N LYS A 222 -10.56 2.58 9.55
CA LYS A 222 -11.79 2.08 8.92
C LYS A 222 -11.61 0.74 8.23
N GLU A 223 -10.55 0.57 7.46
CA GLU A 223 -10.36 -0.66 6.68
C GLU A 223 -9.80 -1.78 7.56
N LEU A 224 -8.72 -1.53 8.30
CA LEU A 224 -8.04 -2.59 9.02
C LEU A 224 -8.60 -2.81 10.42
N ILE A 225 -8.79 -1.76 11.22
CA ILE A 225 -9.25 -1.92 12.62
C ILE A 225 -10.74 -2.26 12.68
N GLU A 226 -11.61 -1.46 12.06
CA GLU A 226 -13.06 -1.62 12.18
C GLU A 226 -13.62 -2.73 11.29
N LYS A 227 -13.17 -2.82 10.03
CA LYS A 227 -13.74 -3.77 9.05
C LYS A 227 -12.95 -5.07 8.92
N GLY A 228 -11.74 -5.14 9.48
CA GLY A 228 -10.89 -6.32 9.35
C GLY A 228 -10.51 -6.63 7.90
N ARG A 229 -10.25 -5.60 7.08
CA ARG A 229 -9.91 -5.74 5.65
C ARG A 229 -8.48 -5.32 5.37
N PRO A 230 -7.68 -6.19 4.72
CA PRO A 230 -6.36 -5.82 4.26
C PRO A 230 -6.47 -4.84 3.08
N PHE A 231 -5.40 -4.11 2.81
CA PHE A 231 -5.34 -3.14 1.73
C PHE A 231 -3.93 -3.09 1.14
N VAL A 232 -3.76 -2.41 0.00
CA VAL A 232 -2.43 -2.21 -0.59
C VAL A 232 -1.97 -0.78 -0.36
N MET A 233 -0.67 -0.61 -0.11
CA MET A 233 -0.05 0.67 0.16
C MET A 233 1.17 0.88 -0.71
N ASN A 234 1.33 2.05 -1.33
CA ASN A 234 2.64 2.49 -1.80
C ASN A 234 3.43 3.03 -0.60
N LYS A 235 4.40 2.26 -0.11
CA LYS A 235 5.10 2.54 1.16
C LYS A 235 6.08 3.71 1.11
N VAL A 236 6.43 4.21 -0.09
CA VAL A 236 7.36 5.33 -0.27
C VAL A 236 6.69 6.55 -0.93
N PRO A 237 7.08 7.78 -0.56
CA PRO A 237 6.55 9.02 -1.16
C PRO A 237 7.42 9.56 -2.31
N GLY A 238 7.98 8.68 -3.15
CA GLY A 238 8.97 9.04 -4.17
C GLY A 238 8.60 8.67 -5.62
N LEU A 239 9.59 8.77 -6.51
CA LEU A 239 9.50 8.33 -7.90
C LEU A 239 9.21 6.83 -8.01
N GLU A 240 9.87 6.06 -7.15
CA GLU A 240 9.67 4.63 -7.05
C GLU A 240 8.29 4.32 -6.49
N VAL A 241 7.67 3.26 -7.02
CA VAL A 241 6.37 2.79 -6.57
C VAL A 241 6.54 1.37 -6.03
N TRP A 242 6.36 1.24 -4.71
CA TRP A 242 6.47 -0.02 -3.99
C TRP A 242 5.13 -0.34 -3.34
N ASN A 243 4.27 -1.00 -4.10
CA ASN A 243 3.00 -1.50 -3.60
C ASN A 243 3.23 -2.75 -2.75
N VAL A 244 2.76 -2.71 -1.51
CA VAL A 244 2.86 -3.82 -0.55
C VAL A 244 1.50 -4.06 0.09
N PRO A 245 1.12 -5.32 0.36
CA PRO A 245 -0.11 -5.63 1.05
C PRO A 245 0.06 -5.42 2.56
N VAL A 246 -0.85 -4.63 3.16
CA VAL A 246 -0.94 -4.37 4.60
C VAL A 246 -2.01 -5.27 5.19
N TRP A 247 -1.67 -6.00 6.25
CA TRP A 247 -2.58 -6.98 6.86
C TRP A 247 -2.58 -6.94 8.40
N LYS A 248 -1.75 -6.11 9.03
CA LYS A 248 -1.83 -5.84 10.47
C LYS A 248 -1.48 -4.39 10.79
N ALA A 249 -2.15 -3.83 11.79
CA ALA A 249 -1.83 -2.52 12.35
C ALA A 249 -1.84 -2.56 13.87
N VAL A 250 -0.97 -1.74 14.45
CA VAL A 250 -0.98 -1.33 15.86
C VAL A 250 -0.98 0.19 15.88
N ILE A 251 -1.95 0.79 16.57
CA ILE A 251 -2.18 2.22 16.59
C ILE A 251 -2.28 2.68 18.04
N ASP A 252 -1.45 3.64 18.40
CA ASP A 252 -1.50 4.33 19.68
C ASP A 252 -1.86 5.80 19.44
N VAL A 253 -2.89 6.29 20.13
CA VAL A 253 -3.34 7.68 20.07
C VAL A 253 -3.33 8.26 21.48
N LYS A 254 -2.59 9.35 21.68
CA LYS A 254 -2.45 10.05 22.95
C LYS A 254 -2.73 11.53 22.78
N ARG A 255 -3.47 12.13 23.71
CA ARG A 255 -3.70 13.57 23.70
C ARG A 255 -2.46 14.29 24.24
N ASP A 256 -2.12 15.42 23.63
CA ASP A 256 -1.10 16.32 24.16
C ASP A 256 -1.60 16.94 25.48
N GLN A 257 -0.80 16.80 26.53
CA GLN A 257 -1.14 17.28 27.88
C GLN A 257 -1.22 18.81 27.97
N ASN A 258 -0.46 19.51 27.13
CA ASN A 258 -0.35 20.97 27.11
C ASN A 258 -1.22 21.59 26.01
N LYS A 259 -1.59 20.81 24.99
CA LYS A 259 -2.40 21.25 23.85
C LYS A 259 -3.58 20.30 23.64
N PRO A 260 -4.70 20.45 24.38
CA PRO A 260 -5.81 19.49 24.33
C PRO A 260 -6.41 19.28 22.93
N SER A 261 -6.27 20.23 22.01
CA SER A 261 -6.70 20.11 20.61
C SER A 261 -5.77 19.27 19.73
N VAL A 262 -4.69 18.72 20.27
CA VAL A 262 -3.67 17.94 19.55
C VAL A 262 -3.62 16.51 20.08
N PHE A 263 -3.58 15.55 19.18
CA PHE A 263 -3.33 14.15 19.46
C PHE A 263 -2.06 13.69 18.74
N HIS A 264 -1.15 13.06 19.47
CA HIS A 264 0.01 12.36 18.94
C HIS A 264 -0.38 10.93 18.59
N VAL A 265 -0.07 10.51 17.37
CA VAL A 265 -0.39 9.18 16.87
C VAL A 265 0.85 8.46 16.39
N ALA A 266 0.99 7.21 16.81
CA ALA A 266 1.93 6.26 16.24
C ALA A 266 1.15 5.11 15.61
N THR A 267 1.46 4.79 14.35
CA THR A 267 0.83 3.68 13.61
C THR A 267 1.92 2.77 13.05
N ALA A 268 2.02 1.56 13.58
CA ALA A 268 2.85 0.50 13.03
C ALA A 268 2.01 -0.38 12.10
N LEU A 269 2.38 -0.45 10.82
CA LEU A 269 1.78 -1.34 9.83
C LEU A 269 2.70 -2.52 9.55
N VAL A 270 2.15 -3.72 9.51
CA VAL A 270 2.86 -4.91 9.06
C VAL A 270 2.43 -5.24 7.64
N THR A 271 3.42 -5.36 6.77
CA THR A 271 3.25 -5.66 5.34
C THR A 271 3.94 -6.96 4.98
N THR A 272 3.45 -7.63 3.94
CA THR A 272 4.20 -8.74 3.35
C THR A 272 5.32 -8.17 2.47
N ALA A 273 6.54 -8.71 2.63
CA ALA A 273 7.70 -8.34 1.85
C ALA A 273 7.70 -9.02 0.48
N ALA A 274 8.17 -8.30 -0.53
CA ALA A 274 8.54 -8.90 -1.80
C ALA A 274 9.85 -9.68 -1.61
N LEU A 275 10.02 -10.76 -2.38
CA LEU A 275 11.22 -11.60 -2.31
C LEU A 275 12.36 -11.00 -3.13
N ASN A 276 13.59 -11.47 -2.95
CA ASN A 276 14.75 -10.98 -3.72
C ASN A 276 14.97 -11.75 -5.02
N GLU A 277 14.41 -12.95 -5.12
CA GLU A 277 14.46 -13.79 -6.31
C GLU A 277 13.25 -14.73 -6.42
N PRO A 278 12.92 -15.25 -7.63
CA PRO A 278 11.79 -16.16 -7.82
C PRO A 278 11.87 -17.44 -6.98
N ILE A 279 13.05 -18.02 -6.82
CA ILE A 279 13.22 -19.34 -6.19
C ILE A 279 12.96 -19.30 -4.68
N GLU A 280 13.13 -18.13 -4.04
CA GLU A 280 12.73 -17.91 -2.66
C GLU A 280 11.22 -18.13 -2.47
N ALA A 281 10.38 -17.96 -3.51
CA ALA A 281 8.93 -18.10 -3.40
C ALA A 281 8.46 -19.55 -3.14
N GLU A 282 9.35 -20.54 -3.30
CA GLU A 282 9.10 -21.95 -2.94
C GLU A 282 9.27 -22.21 -1.44
N THR A 283 10.05 -21.40 -0.74
CA THR A 283 10.52 -21.69 0.63
C THR A 283 10.19 -20.59 1.64
N LEU A 284 10.06 -19.33 1.19
CA LEU A 284 9.72 -18.18 2.02
C LEU A 284 8.23 -17.84 1.87
N ILE A 285 7.47 -18.23 2.88
CA ILE A 285 6.04 -17.96 3.01
C ILE A 285 5.85 -16.90 4.10
N GLY A 286 5.35 -15.72 3.71
CA GLY A 286 4.91 -14.67 4.65
C GLY A 286 6.05 -13.90 5.32
N THR A 287 7.10 -13.53 4.56
CA THR A 287 8.12 -12.58 5.02
C THR A 287 7.45 -11.24 5.31
N ASN A 288 7.73 -10.63 6.46
CA ASN A 288 7.03 -9.43 6.91
C ASN A 288 7.99 -8.26 7.14
N GLU A 289 7.51 -7.07 6.82
CA GLU A 289 8.15 -5.80 7.14
C GLU A 289 7.26 -5.01 8.09
N VAL A 290 7.86 -4.21 8.97
CA VAL A 290 7.14 -3.29 9.84
C VAL A 290 7.49 -1.86 9.43
N ASN A 291 6.47 -1.06 9.14
CA ASN A 291 6.59 0.35 8.82
C ASN A 291 5.92 1.16 9.93
N VAL A 292 6.65 2.09 10.56
CA VAL A 292 6.12 2.92 11.65
C VAL A 292 5.93 4.34 11.16
N TYR A 293 4.74 4.87 11.37
CA TYR A 293 4.35 6.21 10.99
C TYR A 293 3.94 7.04 12.20
N THR A 294 4.51 8.23 12.35
CA THR A 294 4.22 9.18 13.42
C THR A 294 3.63 10.47 12.86
N TYR A 295 2.57 10.97 13.52
CA TYR A 295 1.86 12.17 13.08
C TYR A 295 1.04 12.78 14.21
N ASP A 296 0.78 14.08 14.07
CA ASP A 296 -0.13 14.82 14.93
C ASP A 296 -1.48 15.01 14.22
N LEU A 297 -2.58 14.86 14.97
CA LEU A 297 -3.92 15.17 14.51
C LEU A 297 -4.48 16.37 15.30
N PHE A 298 -5.02 17.34 14.57
CA PHE A 298 -5.58 18.57 15.14
C PHE A 298 -7.10 18.48 15.16
N THR A 299 -7.69 18.86 16.28
CA THR A 299 -9.11 18.68 16.54
C THR A 299 -9.80 19.96 16.99
N VAL A 300 -11.10 20.01 16.77
CA VAL A 300 -12.02 20.98 17.38
C VAL A 300 -13.11 20.22 18.13
N LEU A 301 -13.61 20.80 19.21
CA LEU A 301 -14.71 20.21 19.94
C LEU A 301 -16.01 20.38 19.14
N ASP A 302 -16.61 19.26 18.72
CA ASP A 302 -17.94 19.25 18.10
C ASP A 302 -19.00 19.68 19.14
N PRO A 303 -19.95 20.57 18.79
CA PRO A 303 -21.08 20.94 19.65
C PRO A 303 -21.85 19.75 20.25
N LYS A 304 -21.82 18.57 19.61
CA LYS A 304 -22.46 17.34 20.11
C LYS A 304 -21.61 16.54 21.10
N GLY A 305 -20.40 16.99 21.40
CA GLY A 305 -19.40 16.29 22.20
C GLY A 305 -18.56 15.34 21.33
N GLY A 306 -17.26 15.60 21.25
CA GLY A 306 -16.29 14.77 20.52
C GLY A 306 -15.19 15.60 19.86
N ASP A 307 -13.99 15.04 19.76
CA ASP A 307 -12.86 15.70 19.10
C ASP A 307 -12.89 15.44 17.59
N LEU A 308 -13.49 16.37 16.85
CA LEU A 308 -13.57 16.32 15.39
C LEU A 308 -12.20 16.67 14.80
N VAL A 309 -11.62 15.76 14.00
CA VAL A 309 -10.34 16.01 13.32
C VAL A 309 -10.54 16.94 12.14
N ILE A 310 -9.76 18.01 12.12
CA ILE A 310 -9.80 19.04 11.07
C ILE A 310 -8.52 19.08 10.23
N ALA A 311 -7.41 18.55 10.76
CA ALA A 311 -6.14 18.52 10.08
C ALA A 311 -5.19 17.47 10.70
N GLY A 312 -4.05 17.24 10.05
CA GLY A 312 -2.96 16.47 10.62
C GLY A 312 -1.64 16.77 9.94
N ASN A 313 -0.54 16.59 10.67
CA ASN A 313 0.83 16.78 10.17
C ASN A 313 1.66 15.53 10.43
N TRP A 314 2.40 15.08 9.42
CA TRP A 314 3.43 14.05 9.62
C TRP A 314 4.53 14.58 10.54
N THR A 315 5.05 13.73 11.42
CA THR A 315 6.11 14.09 12.37
C THR A 315 7.35 13.24 12.14
N GLU A 316 8.48 13.67 12.71
CA GLU A 316 9.76 12.94 12.68
C GLU A 316 10.15 12.46 11.26
N ILE A 317 10.58 11.20 11.13
CA ILE A 317 10.93 10.58 9.84
C ILE A 317 9.73 10.43 8.91
N SER A 318 8.51 10.37 9.47
CA SER A 318 7.29 10.26 8.66
C SER A 318 6.99 11.53 7.88
N LYS A 319 7.65 12.66 8.18
CA LYS A 319 7.64 13.82 7.29
C LYS A 319 8.10 13.43 5.90
N ASP A 320 9.22 12.72 5.83
CA ASP A 320 9.92 12.36 4.58
C ASP A 320 9.56 10.96 4.08
N LEU A 321 9.13 10.08 4.98
CA LEU A 321 8.87 8.67 4.71
C LEU A 321 7.46 8.29 5.18
N HIS A 322 6.46 8.72 4.42
CA HIS A 322 5.06 8.33 4.60
C HIS A 322 4.51 7.65 3.34
N PRO A 323 3.38 6.94 3.43
CA PRO A 323 2.73 6.36 2.26
C PRO A 323 2.30 7.45 1.30
N SER A 324 2.22 7.14 0.00
CA SER A 324 1.68 8.09 -0.98
C SER A 324 0.29 7.72 -1.48
N ILE A 325 0.01 6.42 -1.58
CA ILE A 325 -1.24 5.88 -2.14
C ILE A 325 -1.70 4.71 -1.27
N LEU A 326 -2.99 4.66 -0.97
CA LEU A 326 -3.69 3.53 -0.38
C LEU A 326 -4.72 2.99 -1.37
N ILE A 327 -4.77 1.68 -1.54
CA ILE A 327 -5.69 1.00 -2.46
C ILE A 327 -6.62 0.13 -1.63
N LYS A 328 -7.90 0.48 -1.66
CA LYS A 328 -8.96 -0.24 -0.93
C LYS A 328 -9.40 -1.48 -1.70
N ILE A 329 -9.53 -2.59 -0.96
CA ILE A 329 -10.00 -3.89 -1.46
C ILE A 329 -11.31 -4.21 -0.76
N ASP A 330 -12.43 -3.72 -1.31
CA ASP A 330 -13.75 -3.83 -0.69
C ASP A 330 -14.63 -4.94 -1.26
N LYS A 331 -14.12 -5.69 -2.24
CA LYS A 331 -14.80 -6.83 -2.85
C LYS A 331 -13.92 -8.06 -2.74
N GLN A 332 -14.57 -9.22 -2.58
CA GLN A 332 -13.91 -10.52 -2.62
C GLN A 332 -13.37 -10.86 -4.02
N GLU A 333 -13.87 -10.19 -5.06
CA GLU A 333 -13.37 -10.26 -6.42
C GLU A 333 -13.41 -8.85 -7.02
N ILE A 334 -12.32 -8.44 -7.65
CA ILE A 334 -12.24 -7.17 -8.39
C ILE A 334 -12.10 -7.49 -9.89
N PRO A 335 -12.67 -6.69 -10.80
CA PRO A 335 -12.40 -6.85 -12.22
C PRO A 335 -10.90 -6.71 -12.49
N HIS A 336 -10.30 -7.73 -13.10
CA HIS A 336 -8.86 -7.80 -13.38
C HIS A 336 -8.60 -8.51 -14.71
N ARG A 337 -7.44 -8.22 -15.32
CA ARG A 337 -6.91 -8.93 -16.50
C ARG A 337 -5.39 -8.76 -16.62
N SER A 338 -4.77 -9.64 -17.39
CA SER A 338 -3.37 -9.49 -17.79
C SER A 338 -3.19 -8.41 -18.85
N ARG A 339 -2.01 -7.76 -18.84
CA ARG A 339 -1.55 -6.93 -19.96
C ARG A 339 -1.10 -7.78 -21.14
N ASN A 340 -0.70 -9.02 -20.86
CA ASN A 340 -0.39 -10.01 -21.88
C ASN A 340 -1.72 -10.57 -22.41
N ALA A 341 -2.10 -10.14 -23.62
CA ALA A 341 -3.40 -10.46 -24.20
C ALA A 341 -3.59 -11.97 -24.47
N GLU A 342 -2.52 -12.75 -24.52
CA GLU A 342 -2.55 -14.20 -24.71
C GLU A 342 -2.93 -14.95 -23.42
N ILE A 343 -2.74 -14.32 -22.24
CA ILE A 343 -3.13 -14.91 -20.96
C ILE A 343 -4.63 -14.69 -20.72
N LYS A 344 -5.40 -15.77 -20.77
CA LYS A 344 -6.85 -15.75 -20.53
C LYS A 344 -7.17 -16.18 -19.09
N ASN A 345 -7.85 -15.33 -18.33
CA ASN A 345 -8.26 -15.64 -16.95
C ASN A 345 -9.15 -16.90 -16.87
N ALA A 346 -9.99 -17.16 -17.88
CA ALA A 346 -10.80 -18.39 -17.94
C ALA A 346 -9.94 -19.65 -17.93
N ILE A 347 -8.84 -19.66 -18.69
CA ILE A 347 -7.88 -20.77 -18.72
C ILE A 347 -7.15 -20.88 -17.37
N LEU A 348 -6.76 -19.74 -16.77
CA LEU A 348 -6.11 -19.74 -15.46
C LEU A 348 -7.02 -20.28 -14.35
N ARG A 349 -8.35 -20.07 -14.42
CA ARG A 349 -9.34 -20.66 -13.48
C ARG A 349 -9.41 -22.18 -13.57
N GLU A 350 -9.21 -22.75 -14.75
CA GLU A 350 -9.17 -24.20 -14.94
C GLU A 350 -7.81 -24.81 -14.54
N LEU A 351 -6.73 -24.05 -14.75
CA LEU A 351 -5.38 -24.45 -14.41
C LEU A 351 -5.13 -24.42 -12.89
N LEU A 352 -5.49 -23.31 -12.23
CA LEU A 352 -5.05 -22.99 -10.87
C LEU A 352 -6.16 -23.24 -9.84
N ILE A 353 -5.82 -23.96 -8.77
CA ILE A 353 -6.78 -24.27 -7.70
C ILE A 353 -7.12 -23.00 -6.92
N GLY A 354 -8.41 -22.72 -6.74
CA GLY A 354 -8.89 -21.59 -5.92
C GLY A 354 -8.76 -20.22 -6.59
N PHE A 355 -8.34 -20.16 -7.85
CA PHE A 355 -8.36 -18.95 -8.67
C PHE A 355 -9.80 -18.64 -9.09
N LYS A 356 -10.30 -17.45 -8.76
CA LYS A 356 -11.72 -17.08 -8.88
C LYS A 356 -12.06 -16.26 -10.10
#